data_AF-A0A4R6AUJ1-F1
#
_entry.id   AF-A0A4R6AUJ1-F1
#
_cell.length_a   1.000
_cell.length_b   1.000
_cell.length_c   1.000
_cell.angle_alpha   90.00
_cell.angle_beta   90.00
_cell.angle_gamma   90.00
#
_symmetry.space_group_name_H-M   'P 1'
#
loop_
_entity.id
_entity.type
_entity.pdbx_description
1 polymer ?
#
loop_
_entity_poly.entity_id
_entity_poly.type
_entity_poly.pdbx_seq_one_letter_code
_entity_poly.pdbx_strand_id
1 'polypeptide(L)'
;MLRFIRRSMPLVFAFGMSLGAVAPPSEAATLTVIGDVNAGSADNLGLYENVLNGGNQVVFSRGFGQLGGVVSHFRALGVTLTDRSALLTTAALTPVDLLVLTTNYNTIFDFSPAELAAIKAFGEGAGTVLLVAEAASATVLANYNAVLSALGAKIRFTGERFASTETLTELPETELSAGLTTFRVSPYSTLTGGSEAVTAANGTVVAFETLGAPEPVPLPPALPMLAGGVGALVILSHVKRRRRS
;
A
#
# COMPACT_ATOMS: atom_id res chain seq x y z
N MET A 1 16.88 -82.80 2.18
CA MET A 1 15.84 -82.32 1.24
C MET A 1 15.46 -80.90 1.67
N LEU A 2 16.23 -79.88 1.26
CA LEU A 2 16.01 -78.47 1.66
C LEU A 2 15.14 -77.75 0.62
N ARG A 3 13.98 -77.24 1.04
CA ARG A 3 13.07 -76.44 0.21
C ARG A 3 13.48 -74.97 0.22
N PHE A 4 13.86 -74.45 -0.94
CA PHE A 4 14.12 -73.03 -1.20
C PHE A 4 12.78 -72.30 -1.42
N ILE A 5 12.41 -71.38 -0.53
CA ILE A 5 11.22 -70.53 -0.67
C ILE A 5 11.65 -69.22 -1.34
N ARG A 6 11.29 -69.04 -2.62
CA ARG A 6 11.44 -67.75 -3.33
C ARG A 6 10.36 -66.79 -2.84
N ARG A 7 10.76 -65.70 -2.19
CA ARG A 7 9.88 -64.56 -1.90
C ARG A 7 10.01 -63.52 -3.01
N SER A 8 8.92 -63.30 -3.73
CA SER A 8 8.77 -62.23 -4.71
C SER A 8 8.59 -60.90 -3.98
N MET A 9 9.49 -59.93 -4.19
CA MET A 9 9.32 -58.57 -3.66
C MET A 9 8.46 -57.74 -4.64
N PRO A 10 7.44 -57.01 -4.14
CA PRO A 10 6.70 -56.07 -4.96
C PRO A 10 7.52 -54.79 -5.17
N LEU A 11 7.63 -54.38 -6.43
CA LEU A 11 8.20 -53.11 -6.85
C LEU A 11 7.17 -52.01 -6.61
N VAL A 12 7.36 -51.19 -5.57
CA VAL A 12 6.51 -50.03 -5.27
C VAL A 12 7.07 -48.81 -6.00
N PHE A 13 6.36 -48.34 -7.02
CA PHE A 13 6.64 -47.05 -7.67
C PHE A 13 6.07 -45.92 -6.79
N ALA A 14 6.94 -45.18 -6.11
CA ALA A 14 6.57 -43.97 -5.39
C ALA A 14 6.60 -42.78 -6.35
N PHE A 15 5.42 -42.29 -6.75
CA PHE A 15 5.27 -41.00 -7.42
C PHE A 15 5.42 -39.90 -6.37
N GLY A 16 6.63 -39.32 -6.27
CA GLY A 16 6.88 -38.15 -5.45
C GLY A 16 6.31 -36.90 -6.11
N MET A 17 5.11 -36.48 -5.70
CA MET A 17 4.65 -35.13 -6.01
C MET A 17 5.45 -34.15 -5.14
N SER A 18 6.41 -33.46 -5.75
CA SER A 18 7.05 -32.31 -5.13
C SER A 18 6.00 -31.21 -4.99
N LEU A 19 5.47 -31.05 -3.78
CA LEU A 19 4.79 -29.82 -3.37
C LEU A 19 5.86 -28.72 -3.38
N GLY A 20 6.01 -28.03 -4.50
CA GLY A 20 6.80 -26.81 -4.55
C GLY A 20 6.25 -25.85 -3.51
N ALA A 21 7.09 -25.40 -2.59
CA ALA A 21 6.71 -24.38 -1.63
C ALA A 21 6.26 -23.15 -2.41
N VAL A 22 4.95 -22.90 -2.43
CA VAL A 22 4.41 -21.65 -2.92
C VAL A 22 4.86 -20.61 -1.90
N ALA A 23 5.80 -19.75 -2.30
CA ALA A 23 6.15 -18.60 -1.48
C ALA A 23 4.85 -17.86 -1.15
N PRO A 24 4.63 -17.44 0.11
CA PRO A 24 3.46 -16.64 0.45
C PRO A 24 3.41 -15.43 -0.50
N PRO A 25 2.21 -14.96 -0.87
CA PRO A 25 2.09 -13.75 -1.65
C PRO A 25 2.87 -12.65 -0.93
N SER A 26 3.82 -12.04 -1.64
CA SER A 26 4.48 -10.81 -1.18
C SER A 26 3.38 -9.81 -0.85
N GLU A 27 3.42 -9.21 0.35
CA GLU A 27 2.53 -8.09 0.66
C GLU A 27 2.66 -7.03 -0.43
N ALA A 28 1.53 -6.46 -0.84
CA ALA A 28 1.51 -5.49 -1.91
C ALA A 28 2.19 -4.21 -1.43
N ALA A 29 3.10 -3.68 -2.24
CA ALA A 29 3.77 -2.40 -2.05
C ALA A 29 2.78 -1.26 -1.78
N THR A 30 2.76 -0.63 -0.61
CA THR A 30 1.78 0.44 -0.31
C THR A 30 2.44 1.81 -0.23
N LEU A 31 1.93 2.76 -1.02
CA LEU A 31 2.17 4.20 -0.83
C LEU A 31 0.96 4.80 -0.12
N THR A 32 1.19 5.44 1.02
CA THR A 32 0.19 6.28 1.72
C THR A 32 0.60 7.74 1.65
N VAL A 33 -0.34 8.63 1.36
CA VAL A 33 -0.13 10.08 1.33
C VAL A 33 -1.09 10.75 2.31
N ILE A 34 -0.55 11.61 3.17
CA ILE A 34 -1.29 12.42 4.13
C ILE A 34 -1.06 13.90 3.79
N GLY A 35 -2.14 14.62 3.50
CA GLY A 35 -2.12 16.04 3.14
C GLY A 35 -2.06 17.03 4.32
N ASP A 36 -1.70 16.55 5.50
CA ASP A 36 -1.69 17.29 6.77
C ASP A 36 -0.42 16.93 7.55
N VAL A 37 0.45 17.91 7.81
CA VAL A 37 1.69 17.69 8.58
C VAL A 37 1.48 17.73 10.10
N ASN A 38 0.34 18.25 10.56
CA ASN A 38 -0.10 18.20 11.95
C ASN A 38 -0.78 16.87 12.29
N ALA A 39 -0.85 15.94 11.34
CA ALA A 39 -1.43 14.62 11.55
C ALA A 39 -0.71 13.80 12.64
N GLY A 40 0.46 14.21 13.16
CA GLY A 40 1.12 13.57 14.31
C GLY A 40 0.44 13.76 15.68
N SER A 41 -0.84 14.15 15.70
CA SER A 41 -1.63 14.29 16.94
C SER A 41 -1.98 12.93 17.56
N ALA A 42 -2.28 12.91 18.85
CA ALA A 42 -2.61 11.67 19.58
C ALA A 42 -3.79 10.91 18.95
N ASP A 43 -4.79 11.64 18.45
CA ASP A 43 -6.00 11.08 17.82
C ASP A 43 -5.71 10.28 16.55
N ASN A 44 -4.54 10.49 15.93
CA ASN A 44 -4.18 9.91 14.64
C ASN A 44 -3.11 8.82 14.75
N LEU A 45 -2.56 8.56 15.95
CA LEU A 45 -1.42 7.65 16.11
C LEU A 45 -1.72 6.23 15.61
N GLY A 46 -2.95 5.75 15.81
CA GLY A 46 -3.37 4.44 15.29
C GLY A 46 -3.28 4.34 13.76
N LEU A 47 -3.44 5.43 13.01
CA LEU A 47 -3.25 5.41 11.55
C LEU A 47 -1.78 5.11 11.20
N TYR A 48 -0.83 5.67 11.95
CA TYR A 48 0.59 5.40 11.75
C TYR A 48 0.97 3.97 12.16
N GLU A 49 0.32 3.41 13.18
CA GLU A 49 0.45 1.98 13.53
C GLU A 49 -0.04 1.08 12.39
N ASN A 50 -1.21 1.41 11.82
CA ASN A 50 -1.77 0.68 10.69
C ASN A 50 -0.88 0.77 9.44
N VAL A 51 -0.32 1.94 9.14
CA VAL A 51 0.67 2.11 8.05
C VAL A 51 1.94 1.30 8.32
N LEU A 52 2.40 1.22 9.57
CA LEU A 52 3.57 0.43 9.94
C LEU A 52 3.31 -1.08 9.80
N ASN A 53 2.06 -1.52 9.96
CA ASN A 53 1.61 -2.91 9.80
C ASN A 53 2.50 -3.94 10.53
N GLY A 54 2.91 -3.62 11.76
CA GLY A 54 3.78 -4.49 12.58
C GLY A 54 5.27 -4.48 12.22
N GLY A 55 5.70 -3.65 11.26
CA GLY A 55 7.11 -3.38 10.99
C GLY A 55 7.85 -2.80 12.20
N ASN A 56 9.18 -2.90 12.21
CA ASN A 56 10.01 -2.46 13.32
C ASN A 56 11.23 -1.61 12.91
N GLN A 57 11.48 -1.43 11.62
CA GLN A 57 12.54 -0.56 11.08
C GLN A 57 11.93 0.58 10.27
N VAL A 58 12.02 1.80 10.78
CA VAL A 58 11.47 3.00 10.12
C VAL A 58 12.58 3.99 9.82
N VAL A 59 12.62 4.45 8.58
CA VAL A 59 13.52 5.53 8.15
C VAL A 59 12.71 6.79 7.91
N PHE A 60 13.11 7.88 8.57
CA PHE A 60 12.64 9.22 8.25
C PHE A 60 13.65 9.88 7.32
N SER A 61 13.20 10.20 6.11
CA SER A 61 14.03 10.90 5.13
C SER A 61 14.08 12.39 5.46
N ARG A 62 15.30 12.95 5.51
CA ARG A 62 15.57 14.38 5.73
C ARG A 62 15.08 14.93 7.08
N GLY A 63 15.12 14.12 8.13
CA GLY A 63 14.71 14.55 9.47
C GLY A 63 13.34 14.03 9.87
N PHE A 64 13.05 14.16 11.16
CA PHE A 64 11.72 13.87 11.71
C PHE A 64 10.63 14.88 11.33
N GLY A 65 10.99 15.98 10.66
CA GLY A 65 10.06 17.03 10.23
C GLY A 65 9.16 17.50 11.37
N GLN A 66 7.86 17.60 11.09
CA GLN A 66 6.83 17.98 12.06
C GLN A 66 6.19 16.77 12.77
N LEU A 67 6.77 15.57 12.64
CA LEU A 67 6.20 14.31 13.12
C LEU A 67 6.75 13.87 14.48
N GLY A 68 7.10 14.82 15.36
CA GLY A 68 7.66 14.51 16.68
C GLY A 68 6.76 13.61 17.56
N GLY A 69 5.43 13.76 17.44
CA GLY A 69 4.46 12.89 18.10
C GLY A 69 4.53 11.44 17.61
N VAL A 70 4.56 11.24 16.28
CA VAL A 70 4.68 9.92 15.63
C VAL A 70 6.00 9.24 16.01
N VAL A 71 7.10 9.99 16.00
CA VAL A 71 8.43 9.49 16.39
C VAL A 71 8.44 9.02 17.84
N SER A 72 7.83 9.80 18.75
CA SER A 72 7.73 9.43 20.16
C SER A 72 6.86 8.18 20.35
N HIS A 73 5.78 8.09 19.59
CA HIS A 73 4.88 6.95 19.60
C HIS A 73 5.54 5.66 19.08
N PHE A 74 6.21 5.69 17.93
CA PHE A 74 6.95 4.53 17.42
C PHE A 74 8.03 4.06 18.39
N ARG A 75 8.74 4.97 19.07
CA ARG A 75 9.69 4.60 20.13
C ARG A 75 9.00 3.88 21.30
N ALA A 76 7.81 4.30 21.69
CA ALA A 76 7.03 3.64 22.74
C ALA A 76 6.61 2.22 22.34
N LEU A 77 6.42 1.95 21.04
CA LEU A 77 6.17 0.62 20.49
C LEU A 77 7.45 -0.24 20.34
N GLY A 78 8.63 0.31 20.64
CA GLY A 78 9.91 -0.39 20.49
C GLY A 78 10.46 -0.44 19.06
N VAL A 79 9.94 0.41 18.17
CA VAL A 79 10.38 0.51 16.78
C VAL A 79 11.75 1.18 16.70
N THR A 80 12.64 0.65 15.85
CA THR A 80 13.94 1.23 15.55
C THR A 80 13.78 2.34 14.51
N LEU A 81 14.14 3.56 14.90
CA LEU A 81 14.00 4.75 14.06
C LEU A 81 15.35 5.26 13.59
N THR A 82 15.48 5.47 12.28
CA THR A 82 16.65 6.13 11.70
C THR A 82 16.24 7.49 11.14
N ASP A 83 16.84 8.55 11.66
CA ASP A 83 16.84 9.87 11.01
C ASP A 83 17.95 9.88 9.95
N ARG A 84 17.58 10.02 8.67
CA ARG A 84 18.52 9.95 7.57
C ARG A 84 18.57 11.26 6.77
N SER A 85 19.65 12.01 6.99
CA SER A 85 20.01 13.17 6.15
C SER A 85 20.79 12.79 4.89
N ALA A 86 21.48 11.65 4.87
CA ALA A 86 22.23 11.15 3.72
C ALA A 86 21.30 10.69 2.57
N LEU A 87 21.87 10.57 1.37
CA LEU A 87 21.13 10.12 0.18
C LEU A 87 20.46 8.75 0.42
N LEU A 88 19.23 8.61 -0.07
CA LEU A 88 18.51 7.33 -0.07
C LEU A 88 19.05 6.42 -1.19
N THR A 89 19.50 5.23 -0.81
CA THR A 89 20.00 4.22 -1.73
C THR A 89 19.29 2.91 -1.48
N THR A 90 19.26 2.01 -2.47
CA THR A 90 18.64 0.68 -2.31
C THR A 90 19.22 -0.08 -1.12
N ALA A 91 20.55 -0.02 -0.92
CA ALA A 91 21.21 -0.66 0.21
C ALA A 91 20.76 -0.08 1.56
N ALA A 92 20.52 1.22 1.63
CA ALA A 92 20.03 1.86 2.86
C ALA A 92 18.56 1.52 3.16
N LEU A 93 17.78 1.16 2.14
CA LEU A 93 16.36 0.82 2.25
C LEU A 93 16.09 -0.68 2.40
N THR A 94 17.10 -1.54 2.19
CA THR A 94 16.94 -3.01 2.27
C THR A 94 16.44 -3.52 3.64
N PRO A 95 16.89 -2.98 4.80
CA PRO A 95 16.42 -3.45 6.10
C PRO A 95 15.19 -2.68 6.60
N VAL A 96 14.54 -1.86 5.76
CA VAL A 96 13.52 -0.90 6.19
C VAL A 96 12.14 -1.50 5.94
N ASP A 97 11.24 -1.39 6.92
CA ASP A 97 9.85 -1.79 6.75
C ASP A 97 9.00 -0.61 6.28
N LEU A 98 9.25 0.58 6.84
CA LEU A 98 8.55 1.81 6.49
C LEU A 98 9.53 2.96 6.20
N LEU A 99 9.41 3.54 5.01
CA LEU A 99 10.08 4.78 4.65
C LEU A 99 9.11 5.96 4.77
N VAL A 100 9.42 6.90 5.64
CA VAL A 100 8.67 8.15 5.83
C VAL A 100 9.35 9.27 5.06
N LEU A 101 8.65 9.81 4.07
CA LEU A 101 8.99 11.03 3.33
C LEU A 101 8.22 12.19 3.96
N THR A 102 8.92 13.06 4.68
CA THR A 102 8.30 14.22 5.31
C THR A 102 9.17 15.46 5.15
N THR A 103 8.54 16.62 5.28
CA THR A 103 9.17 17.92 5.17
C THR A 103 8.38 18.92 6.02
N ASN A 104 8.98 20.07 6.32
CA ASN A 104 8.26 21.14 7.01
C ASN A 104 7.20 21.76 6.09
N TYR A 105 6.18 22.35 6.70
CA TYR A 105 5.14 23.09 6.00
C TYR A 105 5.73 23.99 4.91
N ASN A 106 5.20 23.87 3.70
CA ASN A 106 5.56 24.71 2.57
C ASN A 106 7.04 24.62 2.15
N THR A 107 7.67 23.45 2.33
CA THR A 107 9.07 23.18 1.96
C THR A 107 9.15 22.09 0.90
N ILE A 108 9.90 22.31 -0.18
CA ILE A 108 10.04 21.32 -1.26
C ILE A 108 10.80 20.06 -0.81
N PHE A 109 10.54 18.94 -1.48
CA PHE A 109 11.41 17.78 -1.47
C PHE A 109 12.56 17.98 -2.48
N ASP A 110 13.78 17.66 -2.05
CA ASP A 110 15.02 17.86 -2.81
C ASP A 110 15.67 16.55 -3.29
N PHE A 111 14.87 15.50 -3.48
CA PHE A 111 15.37 14.19 -3.91
C PHE A 111 16.00 14.24 -5.31
N SER A 112 17.19 13.66 -5.42
CA SER A 112 17.83 13.41 -6.70
C SER A 112 17.11 12.31 -7.49
N PRO A 113 17.29 12.22 -8.83
CA PRO A 113 16.72 11.13 -9.62
C PRO A 113 17.13 9.72 -9.14
N ALA A 114 18.37 9.58 -8.65
CA ALA A 114 18.86 8.30 -8.11
C ALA A 114 18.13 7.91 -6.82
N GLU A 115 17.82 8.88 -5.95
CA GLU A 115 17.03 8.62 -4.74
C GLU A 115 15.60 8.25 -5.08
N LEU A 116 14.96 8.98 -6.00
CA LEU A 116 13.59 8.66 -6.45
C LEU A 116 13.52 7.24 -7.06
N ALA A 117 14.53 6.83 -7.82
CA ALA A 117 14.63 5.46 -8.33
C ALA A 117 14.78 4.42 -7.20
N ALA A 118 15.57 4.71 -6.16
CA ALA A 118 15.73 3.83 -5.01
C ALA A 118 14.44 3.72 -4.18
N ILE A 119 13.74 4.84 -3.95
CA ILE A 119 12.45 4.87 -3.25
C ILE A 119 11.40 4.07 -4.03
N LYS A 120 11.33 4.28 -5.34
CA LYS A 120 10.43 3.54 -6.21
C LYS A 120 10.70 2.04 -6.16
N ALA A 121 11.96 1.64 -6.31
CA ALA A 121 12.35 0.23 -6.23
C ALA A 121 12.08 -0.39 -4.85
N PHE A 122 12.24 0.39 -3.77
CA PHE A 122 11.86 -0.03 -2.42
C PHE A 122 10.35 -0.28 -2.33
N GLY A 123 9.53 0.68 -2.78
CA GLY A 123 8.09 0.52 -2.87
C GLY A 123 7.72 -0.73 -3.66
N GLU A 124 8.09 -0.80 -4.94
CA GLU A 124 7.79 -1.93 -5.84
C GLU A 124 8.34 -3.30 -5.32
N GLY A 125 9.34 -3.27 -4.45
CA GLY A 125 9.91 -4.44 -3.75
C GLY A 125 9.15 -4.85 -2.47
N ALA A 126 7.89 -4.44 -2.32
CA ALA A 126 7.02 -4.66 -1.16
C ALA A 126 7.35 -3.83 0.10
N GLY A 127 8.16 -2.77 -0.04
CA GLY A 127 8.35 -1.80 1.04
C GLY A 127 7.16 -0.84 1.18
N THR A 128 6.90 -0.36 2.40
CA THR A 128 5.85 0.63 2.65
C THR A 128 6.42 2.05 2.61
N VAL A 129 5.79 2.93 1.82
CA VAL A 129 6.17 4.34 1.73
C VAL A 129 5.05 5.21 2.29
N LEU A 130 5.39 6.08 3.23
CA LEU A 130 4.49 7.09 3.78
C LEU A 130 4.98 8.48 3.42
N LEU A 131 4.20 9.25 2.67
CA LEU A 131 4.45 10.67 2.42
C LEU A 131 3.53 11.52 3.29
N VAL A 132 4.10 12.34 4.16
CA VAL A 132 3.36 13.32 4.97
C VAL A 132 3.87 14.71 4.66
N ALA A 133 3.05 15.49 3.97
CA ALA A 133 3.43 16.83 3.53
C ALA A 133 2.21 17.73 3.37
N GLU A 134 2.44 19.03 3.56
CA GLU A 134 1.41 20.05 3.50
C GLU A 134 2.05 21.34 2.96
N ALA A 135 1.31 22.08 2.13
CA ALA A 135 1.75 23.38 1.64
C ALA A 135 0.55 24.26 1.25
N ALA A 136 0.78 25.57 1.19
CA ALA A 136 -0.14 26.52 0.54
C ALA A 136 0.43 27.05 -0.79
N SER A 137 1.73 26.91 -1.04
CA SER A 137 2.37 27.34 -2.28
C SER A 137 2.10 26.35 -3.40
N ALA A 138 1.54 26.83 -4.51
CA ALA A 138 1.34 26.04 -5.72
C ALA A 138 2.67 25.46 -6.26
N THR A 139 3.78 26.20 -6.15
CA THR A 139 5.11 25.71 -6.55
C THR A 139 5.56 24.52 -5.71
N VAL A 140 5.29 24.55 -4.41
CA VAL A 140 5.66 23.46 -3.49
C VAL A 140 4.77 22.23 -3.76
N LEU A 141 3.47 22.42 -3.95
CA LEU A 141 2.56 21.33 -4.32
C LEU A 141 2.90 20.70 -5.68
N ALA A 142 3.34 21.51 -6.66
CA ALA A 142 3.85 21.00 -7.92
C ALA A 142 5.10 20.12 -7.74
N ASN A 143 6.00 20.49 -6.81
CA ASN A 143 7.14 19.65 -6.45
C ASN A 143 6.71 18.34 -5.77
N TYR A 144 5.74 18.36 -4.84
CA TYR A 144 5.20 17.14 -4.22
C TYR A 144 4.60 16.19 -5.28
N ASN A 145 3.82 16.75 -6.21
CA ASN A 145 3.24 16.00 -7.31
C ASN A 145 4.30 15.46 -8.28
N ALA A 146 5.41 16.17 -8.48
CA ALA A 146 6.54 15.67 -9.28
C ALA A 146 7.24 14.48 -8.61
N VAL A 147 7.42 14.51 -7.27
CA VAL A 147 7.92 13.36 -6.51
C VAL A 147 6.98 12.17 -6.63
N LEU A 148 5.69 12.35 -6.38
CA LEU A 148 4.67 11.30 -6.52
C LEU A 148 4.68 10.70 -7.94
N SER A 149 4.76 11.55 -8.97
CA SER A 149 4.86 11.10 -10.36
C SER A 149 6.13 10.30 -10.64
N ALA A 150 7.26 10.67 -10.04
CA ALA A 150 8.52 9.93 -10.20
C ALA A 150 8.48 8.54 -9.55
N LEU A 151 7.68 8.38 -8.49
CA LEU A 151 7.39 7.09 -7.86
C LEU A 151 6.39 6.24 -8.67
N GLY A 152 5.73 6.81 -9.68
CA GLY A 152 4.67 6.14 -10.44
C GLY A 152 3.31 6.15 -9.75
N ALA A 153 3.14 6.99 -8.72
CA ALA A 153 1.90 7.15 -8.00
C ALA A 153 0.82 7.79 -8.89
N LYS A 154 -0.46 7.52 -8.62
CA LYS A 154 -1.63 8.23 -9.16
C LYS A 154 -2.17 9.27 -8.20
N ILE A 155 -1.84 9.17 -6.90
CA ILE A 155 -2.26 10.16 -5.90
C ILE A 155 -1.67 11.53 -6.19
N ARG A 156 -2.45 12.61 -6.10
CA ARG A 156 -2.02 13.99 -6.34
C ARG A 156 -2.62 14.96 -5.33
N PHE A 157 -1.83 15.95 -4.93
CA PHE A 157 -2.31 17.15 -4.26
C PHE A 157 -3.09 18.00 -5.27
N THR A 158 -4.31 18.41 -4.91
CA THR A 158 -5.23 19.16 -5.78
C THR A 158 -4.86 20.64 -5.93
N GLY A 159 -4.15 21.20 -4.94
CA GLY A 159 -3.98 22.65 -4.82
C GLY A 159 -4.96 23.30 -3.84
N GLU A 160 -6.04 22.61 -3.49
CA GLU A 160 -7.02 23.10 -2.53
C GLU A 160 -6.52 22.90 -1.10
N ARG A 161 -6.75 23.91 -0.27
CA ARG A 161 -6.35 23.94 1.13
C ARG A 161 -7.48 24.45 1.99
N PHE A 162 -7.70 23.77 3.10
CA PHE A 162 -8.72 24.11 4.07
C PHE A 162 -8.06 24.53 5.38
N ALA A 163 -8.34 25.77 5.80
CA ALA A 163 -7.72 26.37 6.99
C ALA A 163 -8.55 26.12 8.26
N SER A 164 -9.11 24.93 8.39
CA SER A 164 -9.98 24.52 9.50
C SER A 164 -9.48 23.23 10.13
N THR A 165 -9.69 23.11 11.43
CA THR A 165 -9.55 21.83 12.14
C THR A 165 -10.88 21.09 12.09
N GLU A 166 -10.85 19.81 11.77
CA GLU A 166 -12.01 18.93 11.82
C GLU A 166 -11.66 17.65 12.58
N THR A 167 -12.60 17.13 13.36
CA THR A 167 -12.50 15.80 13.97
C THR A 167 -13.57 14.93 13.31
N LEU A 168 -13.11 13.89 12.63
CA LEU A 168 -13.90 12.95 11.88
C LEU A 168 -14.21 11.76 12.78
N THR A 169 -15.48 11.41 12.93
CA THR A 169 -15.95 10.27 13.72
C THR A 169 -16.53 9.15 12.86
N GLU A 170 -16.73 9.42 11.56
CA GLU A 170 -17.17 8.46 10.56
C GLU A 170 -16.01 8.25 9.59
N LEU A 171 -15.32 7.11 9.75
CA LEU A 171 -14.19 6.74 8.92
C LEU A 171 -14.58 5.53 8.06
N PRO A 172 -14.15 5.46 6.80
CA PRO A 172 -14.34 4.25 6.00
C PRO A 172 -13.59 3.09 6.69
N GLU A 173 -14.09 1.87 6.58
CA GLU A 173 -13.37 0.69 7.07
C GLU A 173 -12.34 0.26 6.01
N THR A 174 -11.08 0.67 6.22
CA THR A 174 -9.94 0.33 5.36
C THR A 174 -8.81 -0.23 6.22
N GLU A 175 -7.78 -0.81 5.61
CA GLU A 175 -6.59 -1.27 6.35
C GLU A 175 -5.91 -0.13 7.15
N LEU A 176 -6.01 1.11 6.68
CA LEU A 176 -5.39 2.27 7.34
C LEU A 176 -6.23 2.87 8.46
N SER A 177 -7.56 2.75 8.36
CA SER A 177 -8.51 3.35 9.30
C SER A 177 -9.15 2.33 10.23
N ALA A 178 -8.87 1.04 10.06
CA ALA A 178 -9.36 -0.03 10.92
C ALA A 178 -9.02 0.26 12.39
N GLY A 179 -10.04 0.14 13.25
CA GLY A 179 -9.93 0.37 14.69
C GLY A 179 -9.82 1.84 15.12
N LEU A 180 -9.76 2.80 14.19
CA LEU A 180 -9.83 4.21 14.51
C LEU A 180 -11.28 4.61 14.79
N THR A 181 -11.52 5.23 15.94
CA THR A 181 -12.83 5.81 16.28
C THR A 181 -12.93 7.29 15.94
N THR A 182 -11.78 7.96 15.82
CA THR A 182 -11.68 9.37 15.46
C THR A 182 -10.44 9.61 14.62
N PHE A 183 -10.48 10.63 13.76
CA PHE A 183 -9.31 11.17 13.09
C PHE A 183 -9.39 12.70 13.07
N ARG A 184 -8.30 13.38 13.44
CA ARG A 184 -8.26 14.84 13.50
C ARG A 184 -7.38 15.39 12.38
N VAL A 185 -7.94 16.29 11.57
CA VAL A 185 -7.20 17.07 10.57
C VAL A 185 -7.11 18.53 11.00
N SER A 186 -6.04 19.23 10.63
CA SER A 186 -5.81 20.61 11.08
C SER A 186 -4.82 21.38 10.20
N PRO A 187 -5.30 22.52 9.67
CA PRO A 187 -5.35 22.78 8.22
C PRO A 187 -4.74 21.72 7.30
N TYR A 188 -5.40 21.41 6.18
CA TYR A 188 -4.97 20.31 5.32
C TYR A 188 -5.08 20.64 3.83
N SER A 189 -4.32 19.92 3.01
CA SER A 189 -4.43 19.89 1.55
C SER A 189 -5.24 18.68 1.11
N THR A 190 -6.09 18.82 0.09
CA THR A 190 -6.85 17.67 -0.44
C THR A 190 -6.07 16.89 -1.49
N LEU A 191 -6.42 15.62 -1.59
CA LEU A 191 -5.82 14.62 -2.46
C LEU A 191 -6.85 14.12 -3.48
N THR A 192 -6.36 13.66 -4.62
CA THR A 192 -7.12 12.90 -5.62
C THR A 192 -6.32 11.69 -6.09
N GLY A 193 -6.97 10.70 -6.69
CA GLY A 193 -6.32 9.44 -7.09
C GLY A 193 -6.10 8.48 -5.93
N GLY A 194 -5.68 7.25 -6.25
CA GLY A 194 -5.59 6.16 -5.27
C GLY A 194 -6.95 5.75 -4.69
N SER A 195 -6.90 5.04 -3.56
CA SER A 195 -8.03 4.71 -2.70
C SER A 195 -8.09 5.69 -1.53
N GLU A 196 -9.28 6.12 -1.15
CA GLU A 196 -9.49 7.04 -0.03
C GLU A 196 -9.47 6.26 1.30
N ALA A 197 -8.67 6.71 2.27
CA ALA A 197 -8.67 6.18 3.64
C ALA A 197 -9.33 7.15 4.64
N VAL A 198 -9.24 8.45 4.39
CA VAL A 198 -9.88 9.47 5.22
C VAL A 198 -10.34 10.64 4.35
N THR A 199 -11.62 10.99 4.48
CA THR A 199 -12.26 12.09 3.76
C THR A 199 -12.85 13.08 4.77
N ALA A 200 -12.40 14.33 4.71
CA ALA A 200 -12.95 15.45 5.48
C ALA A 200 -14.06 16.15 4.69
N ALA A 201 -14.70 17.19 5.26
CA ALA A 201 -15.85 17.85 4.62
C ALA A 201 -15.56 18.35 3.19
N ASN A 202 -14.30 18.70 2.91
CA ASN A 202 -13.90 19.27 1.63
C ASN A 202 -13.07 18.34 0.73
N GLY A 203 -12.94 17.06 1.08
CA GLY A 203 -12.28 16.07 0.24
C GLY A 203 -11.30 15.15 0.98
N THR A 204 -10.63 14.31 0.21
CA THR A 204 -9.72 13.27 0.69
C THR A 204 -8.47 13.88 1.32
N VAL A 205 -8.12 13.46 2.53
CA VAL A 205 -6.94 13.94 3.27
C VAL A 205 -5.90 12.84 3.43
N VAL A 206 -6.34 11.58 3.47
CA VAL A 206 -5.47 10.41 3.40
C VAL A 206 -5.89 9.53 2.24
N ALA A 207 -4.95 9.26 1.34
CA ALA A 207 -5.12 8.35 0.22
C ALA A 207 -3.98 7.33 0.20
N PHE A 208 -4.26 6.14 -0.31
CA PHE A 208 -3.27 5.08 -0.44
C PHE A 208 -3.43 4.31 -1.74
N GLU A 209 -2.36 3.72 -2.24
CA GLU A 209 -2.39 2.88 -3.43
C GLU A 209 -1.25 1.88 -3.45
N THR A 210 -1.41 0.83 -4.26
CA THR A 210 -0.34 -0.13 -4.50
C THR A 210 0.62 0.38 -5.58
N LEU A 211 1.90 0.55 -5.24
CA LEU A 211 2.93 0.94 -6.21
C LEU A 211 3.24 -0.20 -7.18
N GLY A 212 3.36 0.14 -8.47
CA GLY A 212 3.68 -0.84 -9.51
C GLY A 212 2.56 -1.82 -9.83
N ALA A 213 1.36 -1.64 -9.26
CA ALA A 213 0.21 -2.45 -9.63
C ALA A 213 -0.04 -2.33 -11.15
N PRO A 214 -0.18 -3.47 -11.87
CA PRO A 214 -0.46 -3.42 -13.30
C PRO A 214 -1.76 -2.63 -13.51
N GLU A 215 -1.77 -1.76 -14.51
CA GLU A 215 -3.03 -1.11 -14.88
C GLU A 215 -4.06 -2.20 -15.20
N PRO A 216 -5.29 -2.10 -14.66
CA PRO A 216 -6.33 -3.05 -14.97
C PRO A 216 -6.48 -3.11 -16.48
N VAL A 217 -6.13 -4.25 -17.08
CA VAL A 217 -6.32 -4.45 -18.50
C VAL A 217 -7.83 -4.45 -18.74
N PRO A 218 -8.39 -3.48 -19.49
CA PRO A 218 -9.81 -3.45 -19.73
C PRO A 218 -10.22 -4.78 -20.35
N LEU A 219 -11.16 -5.48 -19.71
CA LEU A 219 -11.65 -6.74 -20.24
C LEU A 219 -12.18 -6.47 -21.65
N PRO A 220 -11.76 -7.24 -22.67
CA PRO A 220 -12.33 -7.09 -23.99
C PRO A 220 -13.85 -7.20 -23.88
N PRO A 221 -14.62 -6.31 -24.54
CA PRO A 221 -16.07 -6.23 -24.39
C PRO A 221 -16.81 -7.55 -24.71
N ALA A 222 -16.12 -8.54 -25.29
CA ALA A 222 -16.64 -9.86 -25.64
C ALA A 222 -16.69 -10.89 -24.50
N LEU A 223 -16.01 -10.71 -23.37
CA LEU A 223 -15.99 -11.70 -22.27
C LEU A 223 -17.35 -12.00 -21.61
N PRO A 224 -18.24 -11.01 -21.36
CA PRO A 224 -19.58 -11.32 -20.84
C PRO A 224 -20.44 -12.13 -21.83
N MET A 225 -20.12 -12.14 -23.14
CA MET A 225 -20.85 -12.95 -24.12
C MET A 225 -20.51 -14.45 -24.03
N LEU A 226 -19.29 -14.80 -23.62
CA LEU A 226 -18.87 -16.21 -23.47
C LEU A 226 -19.50 -16.87 -22.24
N ALA A 227 -19.61 -16.15 -21.12
CA ALA A 227 -20.30 -16.63 -19.93
C ALA A 227 -21.81 -16.87 -20.18
N GLY A 228 -22.47 -15.98 -20.93
CA GLY A 228 -23.85 -16.17 -21.37
C GLY A 228 -24.04 -17.33 -22.36
N GLY A 229 -23.08 -17.51 -23.28
CA GLY A 229 -23.13 -18.58 -24.29
C GLY A 229 -23.04 -19.99 -23.71
N VAL A 230 -22.22 -20.21 -22.68
CA VAL A 230 -22.10 -21.51 -22.00
C VAL A 230 -23.37 -21.84 -21.21
N GLY A 231 -23.99 -20.87 -20.54
CA GLY A 231 -25.27 -21.05 -19.85
C GLY A 231 -26.41 -21.47 -20.79
N ALA A 232 -26.48 -20.87 -21.99
CA ALA A 232 -27.49 -21.21 -22.99
C ALA A 232 -27.35 -22.65 -23.52
N LEU A 233 -26.12 -23.15 -23.72
CA LEU A 233 -25.87 -24.53 -24.18
C LEU A 233 -26.27 -25.58 -23.13
N VAL A 234 -26.05 -25.31 -21.83
CA VAL A 234 -26.46 -26.22 -20.75
C VAL A 234 -27.99 -26.29 -20.64
N ILE A 235 -28.68 -25.15 -20.71
CA ILE A 235 -30.16 -25.10 -20.67
C ILE A 235 -30.78 -25.82 -21.88
N LEU A 236 -30.25 -25.60 -23.09
CA LEU A 236 -30.74 -26.28 -24.29
C LEU A 236 -30.52 -27.80 -24.26
N SER A 237 -29.41 -28.26 -23.67
CA SER A 237 -29.17 -29.70 -23.49
C SER A 237 -30.15 -30.35 -22.50
N HIS A 238 -30.58 -29.63 -21.46
CA HIS A 238 -31.57 -30.11 -20.49
C HIS A 238 -32.99 -30.14 -21.04
N VAL A 239 -33.40 -29.15 -21.85
CA VAL A 239 -34.74 -29.10 -22.45
C VAL A 239 -34.92 -30.20 -23.51
N LYS A 240 -33.88 -30.52 -24.29
CA LYS A 240 -33.96 -31.58 -25.32
C LYS A 240 -34.08 -32.99 -24.72
N ARG A 241 -33.57 -33.21 -23.51
CA ARG A 241 -33.62 -34.52 -22.82
C ARG A 241 -35.00 -34.85 -22.24
N ARG A 242 -35.79 -33.84 -21.84
CA ARG A 242 -37.16 -34.04 -21.28
C ARG A 242 -38.24 -34.33 -22.33
N ARG A 243 -38.00 -34.06 -23.62
CA ARG A 243 -38.98 -34.31 -24.69
C ARG A 243 -38.88 -35.72 -25.32
N ARG A 244 -37.98 -36.58 -24.83
CA ARG A 244 -37.75 -37.94 -25.35
C ARG A 244 -38.10 -39.06 -24.36
N SER A 245 -38.68 -38.70 -23.22
CA SER A 245 -39.28 -39.60 -22.22
C SER A 245 -40.77 -39.37 -22.19
#